data_AF-A0A952T212-F1
#
_entry.id   AF-A0A952T212-F1
#
_cell.length_a   1.000
_cell.length_b   1.000
_cell.length_c   1.000
_cell.angle_alpha   90.00
_cell.angle_beta   90.00
_cell.angle_gamma   90.00
#
_symmetry.space_group_name_H-M   'P 1'
#
loop_
_entity.id
_entity.type
_entity.pdbx_description
1 polymer ?
#
loop_
_entity_poly.entity_id
_entity_poly.type
_entity_poly.pdbx_seq_one_letter_code
_entity_poly.pdbx_strand_id
1 'polypeptide(L)'
;PFAQKRFAGEAKIANVTFLSDYRGAEFGKTHGLFLEGPHILTRAIMVIDKTNTVRYLQITPEIAQLPDMEEAFQFARRLVTES
;
A
#
# COMPACT_ATOMS: atom_id res chain seq x y z
N PRO A 1 -1.66 14.25 4.12
CA PRO A 1 -3.03 14.27 4.70
C PRO A 1 -2.95 14.46 6.22
N PHE A 2 -3.84 15.24 6.84
CA PHE A 2 -3.65 15.71 8.23
C PHE A 2 -3.46 14.56 9.24
N ALA A 3 -4.38 13.59 9.27
CA ALA A 3 -4.32 12.47 10.22
C ALA A 3 -3.07 11.59 10.03
N GLN A 4 -2.74 11.23 8.78
CA GLN A 4 -1.54 10.44 8.47
C GLN A 4 -0.24 11.21 8.78
N LYS A 5 -0.20 12.53 8.55
CA LYS A 5 0.95 13.38 8.91
C LYS A 5 1.17 13.40 10.42
N ARG A 6 0.09 13.53 11.20
CA ARG A 6 0.16 13.45 12.67
C ARG A 6 0.67 12.08 13.14
N PHE A 7 0.10 11.00 12.60
CA PHE A 7 0.55 9.63 12.90
C PHE A 7 2.04 9.42 12.60
N ALA A 8 2.52 9.85 11.43
CA ALA A 8 3.93 9.74 11.07
C ALA A 8 4.85 10.46 12.06
N GLY A 9 4.44 11.64 12.55
CA GLY A 9 5.17 12.40 13.56
C GLY A 9 5.22 11.69 14.92
N GLU A 10 4.07 11.20 15.40
CA GLU A 10 3.95 10.46 16.67
C GLU A 10 4.74 9.14 16.63
N ALA A 11 4.67 8.40 15.51
CA ALA A 11 5.34 7.13 15.30
C ALA A 11 6.81 7.26 14.86
N LYS A 12 7.32 8.49 14.68
CA LYS A 12 8.69 8.79 14.21
C LYS A 12 9.04 8.14 12.87
N ILE A 13 8.07 8.07 11.95
CA ILE A 13 8.25 7.53 10.60
C ILE A 13 8.67 8.66 9.65
N ALA A 14 9.92 8.62 9.20
CA ALA A 14 10.48 9.65 8.31
C ALA A 14 10.77 9.16 6.88
N ASN A 15 10.78 7.84 6.66
CA ASN A 15 11.18 7.19 5.41
C ASN A 15 10.00 6.65 4.59
N VAL A 16 8.76 7.07 4.91
CA VAL A 16 7.54 6.66 4.21
C VAL A 16 6.75 7.89 3.79
N THR A 17 6.37 7.95 2.52
CA THR A 17 5.47 8.97 1.99
C THR A 17 4.03 8.53 2.16
N PHE A 18 3.25 9.23 2.98
CA PHE A 18 1.83 8.95 3.17
C PHE A 18 0.97 9.68 2.13
N LEU A 19 0.14 8.91 1.42
CA LEU A 19 -0.87 9.40 0.48
C LEU A 19 -2.28 9.10 1.02
N SER A 20 -3.29 9.84 0.57
CA SER A 20 -4.69 9.58 0.91
C SER A 20 -5.55 9.53 -0.33
N ASP A 21 -6.26 8.42 -0.46
CA ASP A 21 -7.28 8.18 -1.49
C ASP A 21 -8.70 8.45 -0.98
N TYR A 22 -8.86 8.98 0.24
CA TYR A 22 -10.19 9.09 0.88
C TYR A 22 -11.18 9.96 0.08
N ARG A 23 -10.70 11.07 -0.53
CA ARG A 23 -11.56 11.97 -1.29
C ARG A 23 -11.78 11.41 -2.69
N GLY A 24 -12.82 10.58 -2.83
CA GLY A 24 -13.24 9.99 -4.10
C GLY A 24 -12.94 8.50 -4.21
N ALA A 25 -11.97 7.97 -3.46
CA ALA A 25 -11.56 6.57 -3.53
C ALA A 25 -11.17 6.10 -4.94
N GLU A 26 -10.64 7.02 -5.77
CA GLU A 26 -10.41 6.75 -7.19
C GLU A 26 -9.32 5.70 -7.38
N PHE A 27 -8.23 5.75 -6.60
CA PHE A 27 -7.20 4.72 -6.68
C PHE A 27 -7.78 3.35 -6.32
N GLY A 28 -8.52 3.28 -5.22
CA GLY A 28 -9.17 2.05 -4.78
C GLY A 28 -10.17 1.50 -5.79
N LYS A 29 -11.01 2.35 -6.37
CA LYS A 29 -12.01 1.97 -7.38
C LYS A 29 -11.35 1.48 -8.67
N THR A 30 -10.36 2.20 -9.18
CA THR A 30 -9.65 1.84 -10.43
C THR A 30 -8.90 0.52 -10.30
N HIS A 31 -8.40 0.18 -9.11
CA HIS A 31 -7.54 -1.00 -8.91
C HIS A 31 -8.26 -2.16 -8.19
N GLY A 32 -9.58 -2.06 -7.96
CA GLY A 32 -10.34 -3.10 -7.28
C GLY A 32 -9.97 -3.29 -5.80
N LEU A 33 -9.43 -2.25 -5.16
CA LEU A 33 -9.01 -2.24 -3.76
C LEU A 33 -10.01 -1.53 -2.83
N PHE A 34 -11.06 -0.92 -3.37
CA PHE A 34 -12.04 -0.18 -2.59
C PHE A 34 -13.19 -1.06 -2.09
N LEU A 35 -13.47 -0.99 -0.79
CA LEU A 35 -14.64 -1.60 -0.17
C LEU A 35 -15.71 -0.53 0.03
N GLU A 36 -16.76 -0.58 -0.80
CA GLU A 36 -17.78 0.46 -0.88
C GLU A 36 -18.53 0.70 0.43
N GLY A 37 -19.04 -0.37 1.05
CA GLY A 37 -19.83 -0.30 2.29
C GLY A 37 -19.10 0.41 3.43
N PRO A 38 -17.92 -0.08 3.85
CA PRO A 38 -17.14 0.60 4.89
C PRO A 38 -16.38 1.85 4.41
N HIS A 39 -16.36 2.15 3.11
CA HIS A 39 -15.63 3.27 2.51
C HIS A 39 -14.14 3.30 2.86
N ILE A 40 -13.46 2.16 2.66
CA ILE A 40 -12.03 1.98 2.97
C ILE A 40 -11.33 1.22 1.86
N LEU A 41 -10.00 1.31 1.84
CA LEU A 41 -9.18 0.41 1.05
C LEU A 41 -9.04 -0.94 1.76
N THR A 42 -9.05 -2.03 1.00
CA THR A 42 -8.57 -3.33 1.48
C THR A 42 -7.11 -3.23 1.89
N ARG A 43 -6.65 -4.13 2.78
CA ARG A 43 -5.23 -4.23 3.10
C ARG A 43 -4.52 -4.97 1.98
N ALA A 44 -3.58 -4.28 1.35
CA ALA A 44 -2.79 -4.84 0.26
C ALA A 44 -1.36 -4.28 0.26
N ILE A 45 -0.45 -5.03 -0.35
CA ILE A 45 0.89 -4.59 -0.72
C ILE A 45 1.03 -4.71 -2.23
N MET A 46 1.60 -3.67 -2.86
CA MET A 46 1.97 -3.67 -4.26
C MET A 46 3.46 -3.30 -4.38
N VAL A 47 4.20 -4.05 -5.19
CA VAL A 47 5.56 -3.69 -5.62
C VAL A 47 5.50 -3.31 -7.09
N ILE A 48 5.97 -2.11 -7.40
CA ILE A 48 5.95 -1.52 -8.74
C ILE A 48 7.39 -1.24 -9.16
N ASP A 49 7.78 -1.60 -10.38
CA ASP A 49 9.11 -1.30 -10.90
C ASP A 49 9.22 0.08 -11.56
N LYS A 50 10.42 0.43 -12.04
CA LYS A 50 10.73 1.73 -12.67
C LYS A 50 9.94 1.98 -13.97
N THR A 51 9.33 0.95 -14.55
CA THR A 51 8.49 1.06 -15.76
C THR A 51 7.01 1.16 -15.45
N ASN A 52 6.64 1.34 -14.16
CA ASN A 52 5.27 1.35 -13.66
C ASN A 52 4.54 0.01 -13.83
N THR A 53 5.29 -1.10 -13.92
CA THR A 53 4.70 -2.44 -13.96
C THR A 53 4.51 -2.96 -12.53
N VAL A 54 3.32 -3.46 -12.20
CA VAL A 54 3.09 -4.20 -10.95
C VAL A 54 3.79 -5.55 -11.03
N ARG A 55 4.75 -5.78 -10.15
CA ARG A 55 5.57 -7.00 -10.13
C ARG A 55 5.18 -7.97 -9.02
N TYR A 56 4.54 -7.46 -7.97
CA TYR A 56 3.97 -8.25 -6.88
C TYR A 56 2.72 -7.55 -6.37
N LEU A 57 1.70 -8.35 -6.06
CA LEU A 57 0.46 -7.92 -5.45
C LEU A 57 0.06 -8.95 -4.39
N GLN A 58 -0.14 -8.49 -3.17
CA GLN A 58 -0.73 -9.27 -2.10
C GLN A 58 -1.96 -8.52 -1.59
N ILE A 59 -3.11 -9.19 -1.57
CA ILE A 59 -4.35 -8.69 -0.98
C ILE A 59 -4.67 -9.64 0.18
N THR A 60 -4.89 -9.09 1.37
CA THR A 60 -5.25 -9.93 2.53
C THR A 60 -6.65 -10.52 2.35
N PRO A 61 -6.89 -11.78 2.74
CA PRO A 61 -8.22 -12.39 2.63
C PRO A 61 -9.23 -11.76 3.61
N GLU A 62 -8.75 -11.20 4.73
CA GLU A 62 -9.57 -10.49 5.70
C GLU A 62 -8.91 -9.17 6.09
N ILE A 63 -9.73 -8.14 6.29
CA ILE A 63 -9.22 -6.80 6.60
C ILE A 63 -8.51 -6.71 7.95
N ALA A 64 -8.79 -7.63 8.88
CA ALA A 64 -8.15 -7.67 10.20
C ALA A 64 -6.73 -8.25 10.12
N GLN A 65 -6.43 -9.04 9.09
CA GLN A 65 -5.13 -9.67 8.92
C GLN A 65 -4.10 -8.66 8.42
N LEU A 66 -2.83 -8.90 8.76
CA LEU A 66 -1.72 -8.15 8.23
C LEU A 66 -1.18 -8.86 6.97
N PRO A 67 -0.77 -8.12 5.94
CA PRO A 67 -0.05 -8.71 4.82
C PRO A 67 1.36 -9.14 5.24
N ASP A 68 2.00 -9.99 4.43
CA ASP A 68 3.39 -10.40 4.64
C ASP A 68 4.34 -9.33 4.10
N MET A 69 4.72 -8.40 4.98
CA MET A 69 5.63 -7.31 4.65
C MET A 69 7.04 -7.83 4.28
N GLU A 70 7.49 -8.92 4.90
CA GLU A 70 8.86 -9.41 4.69
C GLU A 70 8.97 -10.07 3.31
N GLU A 71 7.98 -10.87 2.91
CA GLU A 71 7.92 -11.43 1.56
C GLU A 71 7.95 -10.32 0.49
N ALA A 72 7.12 -9.29 0.66
CA ALA A 72 7.08 -8.16 -0.27
C ALA A 72 8.41 -7.40 -0.35
N PHE A 73 9.08 -7.18 0.78
CA PHE A 73 10.40 -6.54 0.80
C PHE A 73 11.47 -7.42 0.15
N GLN A 74 11.46 -8.73 0.37
CA GLN A 74 12.38 -9.65 -0.30
C GLN A 74 12.17 -9.65 -1.81
N PHE A 75 10.93 -9.58 -2.27
CA PHE A 75 10.60 -9.46 -3.68
C PHE A 75 11.11 -8.14 -4.26
N ALA A 76 10.84 -7.00 -3.60
CA ALA A 76 11.31 -5.70 -4.01
C ALA A 76 12.85 -5.61 -4.06
N ARG A 77 13.55 -6.18 -3.08
CA ARG A 77 15.02 -6.25 -3.05
C ARG A 77 15.59 -7.04 -4.23
N ARG A 78 14.98 -8.18 -4.58
CA ARG A 78 15.40 -8.99 -5.74
C ARG A 78 15.32 -8.19 -7.05
N LEU A 79 14.23 -7.47 -7.28
CA LEU A 79 14.07 -6.63 -8.48
C LEU A 79 15.15 -5.56 -8.61
N VAL A 80 15.59 -4.97 -7.49
CA VAL A 80 16.63 -3.94 -7.49
C VAL A 80 18.01 -4.53 -7.81
N THR A 81 18.30 -5.75 -7.34
CA THR A 81 19.60 -6.42 -7.57
C THR A 81 19.72 -7.01 -8.98
N GLU A 82 18.60 -7.36 -9.61
CA GLU A 82 18.54 -7.91 -10.98
C GLU A 82 18.54 -6.82 -12.08
N SER A 83 18.42 -5.54 -11.70
CA SER A 83 18.40 -4.37 -12.60
C SER A 83 19.79 -3.77 -12.81
#